data_AF-A0A9P0NCI9-F1
#
_entry.id   AF-A0A9P0NCI9-F1
#
_cell.length_a   1.000
_cell.length_b   1.000
_cell.length_c   1.000
_cell.angle_alpha   90.00
_cell.angle_beta   90.00
_cell.angle_gamma   90.00
#
_symmetry.space_group_name_H-M   'P 1'
#
loop_
_entity.id
_entity.type
_entity.pdbx_description
1 polymer ?
#
loop_
_entity_poly.entity_id
_entity_poly.type
_entity_poly.pdbx_seq_one_letter_code
_entity_poly.pdbx_strand_id
1 'polypeptide(L)'
;MDLEVMDEALHTERKESGKRGRKPGRKAGPEKVDMKAKLERSRQSARECRARKKLRYQYLEELVADREKAVIQLRGEIERYKIWADEIDQGRFPEEASEILKEFGIIKPE
;
A
#
# COMPACT_ATOMS: atom_id res chain seq x y z
N MET A 1 -10.15 -24.13 -7.60
CA MET A 1 -10.01 -22.78 -6.99
C MET A 1 -10.19 -21.84 -8.16
N ASP A 2 -11.46 -21.63 -8.51
CA ASP A 2 -11.87 -21.05 -9.78
C ASP A 2 -12.65 -19.79 -9.41
N LEU A 3 -11.96 -18.66 -9.46
CA LEU A 3 -12.55 -17.34 -9.29
C LEU A 3 -13.15 -16.90 -10.64
N GLU A 4 -14.23 -17.56 -11.03
CA GLU A 4 -15.09 -17.11 -12.14
C GLU A 4 -16.53 -17.00 -11.63
N VAL A 5 -16.90 -15.83 -11.09
CA VAL A 5 -18.30 -15.39 -11.01
C VAL A 5 -18.35 -13.86 -11.14
N MET A 6 -18.72 -13.42 -12.35
CA MET A 6 -19.79 -12.44 -12.61
C MET A 6 -19.60 -11.01 -12.06
N ASP A 7 -19.10 -10.12 -12.91
CA ASP A 7 -19.47 -8.69 -12.88
C ASP A 7 -19.91 -8.26 -14.28
N GLU A 8 -21.09 -8.76 -14.63
CA GLU A 8 -21.87 -8.44 -15.81
C GLU A 8 -22.78 -7.26 -15.48
N ALA A 9 -22.32 -6.03 -15.71
CA ALA A 9 -23.18 -4.88 -16.00
C ALA A 9 -22.34 -3.63 -16.26
N LEU A 10 -21.89 -3.42 -17.50
CA LEU A 10 -21.75 -2.08 -18.08
C LEU A 10 -21.74 -2.23 -19.60
N HIS A 11 -22.95 -2.45 -20.13
CA HIS A 11 -23.27 -2.28 -21.54
C HIS A 11 -23.03 -0.80 -21.89
N THR A 12 -21.78 -0.47 -22.22
CA THR A 12 -21.46 0.80 -22.87
C THR A 12 -21.56 0.54 -24.37
N GLU A 13 -22.64 1.05 -24.95
CA GLU A 13 -22.89 1.09 -26.38
C GLU A 13 -21.59 1.39 -27.15
N ARG A 14 -21.02 0.35 -27.78
CA ARG A 14 -19.95 0.53 -28.76
C ARG A 14 -20.58 1.18 -29.97
N LYS A 15 -20.44 2.50 -30.07
CA LYS A 15 -20.70 3.22 -31.31
C LYS A 15 -19.64 2.78 -32.33
N GLU A 16 -19.98 1.76 -33.11
CA GLU A 16 -19.22 1.25 -34.23
C GLU A 16 -19.10 2.37 -35.28
N SER A 17 -18.04 3.16 -35.19
CA SER A 17 -17.74 4.18 -36.20
C SER A 17 -17.13 3.48 -37.41
N GLY A 18 -17.99 3.24 -38.40
CA GLY A 18 -17.67 2.60 -39.66
C GLY A 18 -16.35 3.08 -40.25
N LYS A 19 -15.42 2.14 -40.38
CA LYS A 19 -14.27 2.24 -41.26
C LYS A 19 -14.76 2.19 -42.70
N ARG A 20 -15.10 3.32 -43.33
CA ARG A 20 -15.20 3.45 -44.80
C ARG A 20 -15.00 4.92 -45.20
N GLY A 21 -13.93 5.18 -45.95
CA GLY A 21 -13.76 6.42 -46.73
C GLY A 21 -13.03 7.58 -46.05
N ARG A 22 -11.71 7.48 -45.83
CA ARG A 22 -10.87 8.67 -45.67
C ARG A 22 -10.62 9.30 -47.05
N LYS A 23 -11.38 10.34 -47.41
CA LYS A 23 -11.10 11.15 -48.61
C LYS A 23 -9.78 11.91 -48.40
N PRO A 24 -8.78 11.78 -49.29
CA PRO A 24 -7.50 12.48 -49.13
C PRO A 24 -7.72 13.97 -49.38
N GLY A 25 -7.40 14.82 -48.39
CA GLY A 25 -7.36 16.28 -48.57
C GLY A 25 -8.16 17.16 -47.59
N ARG A 26 -8.95 16.62 -46.66
CA ARG A 26 -9.69 17.47 -45.70
C ARG A 26 -8.77 17.93 -44.55
N LYS A 27 -8.20 19.14 -44.71
CA LYS A 27 -7.42 19.87 -43.70
C LYS A 27 -8.12 19.83 -42.33
N ALA A 28 -7.35 19.65 -41.26
CA ALA A 28 -7.86 19.49 -39.92
C ALA A 28 -8.59 20.77 -39.46
N GLY A 29 -9.92 20.73 -39.38
CA GLY A 29 -10.71 21.79 -38.78
C GLY A 29 -10.57 21.81 -37.24
N PRO A 30 -11.01 22.90 -36.58
CA PRO A 30 -10.91 23.09 -35.13
C PRO A 30 -11.53 21.93 -34.30
N GLU A 31 -12.52 21.25 -34.88
CA GLU A 31 -13.18 20.07 -34.30
C GLU A 31 -12.22 18.87 -34.09
N LYS A 32 -11.21 18.69 -34.96
CA LYS A 32 -10.18 17.64 -34.78
C LYS A 32 -9.20 17.99 -33.65
N VAL A 33 -8.97 19.28 -33.40
CA VAL A 33 -8.12 19.76 -32.30
C VAL A 33 -8.80 19.51 -30.96
N ASP A 34 -10.11 19.79 -30.86
CA ASP A 34 -10.90 19.47 -29.66
C ASP A 34 -10.97 17.95 -29.40
N MET A 35 -11.15 17.13 -30.43
CA MET A 35 -11.10 15.67 -30.28
C MET A 35 -9.74 15.16 -29.80
N LYS A 36 -8.63 15.72 -30.30
CA LYS A 36 -7.28 15.39 -29.81
C LYS A 36 -7.11 15.79 -28.34
N ALA A 37 -7.59 16.98 -27.96
CA ALA A 37 -7.53 17.46 -26.59
C ALA A 37 -8.37 16.62 -25.61
N LYS A 38 -9.58 16.21 -26.01
CA LYS A 38 -10.44 15.31 -25.23
C LYS A 38 -9.78 13.94 -25.02
N LEU A 39 -9.19 13.37 -26.07
CA LEU A 39 -8.49 12.10 -25.98
C LEU A 39 -7.27 12.18 -25.04
N GLU A 40 -6.52 13.28 -25.09
CA GLU A 40 -5.37 13.45 -24.21
C GLU A 40 -5.77 13.66 -22.74
N ARG A 41 -6.86 14.40 -22.47
CA ARG A 41 -7.42 14.51 -21.12
C ARG A 41 -7.90 13.16 -20.56
N SER A 42 -8.55 12.34 -21.39
CA SER A 42 -8.97 10.99 -20.98
C SER A 42 -7.77 10.08 -20.69
N ARG A 43 -6.71 10.16 -21.50
CA ARG A 43 -5.45 9.44 -21.24
C ARG A 43 -4.79 9.90 -19.95
N GLN A 44 -4.74 11.20 -19.71
CA GLN A 44 -4.12 11.78 -18.53
C GLN A 44 -4.87 11.36 -17.24
N SER A 45 -6.19 11.49 -17.21
CA SER A 45 -7.00 11.02 -16.08
C SER A 45 -6.84 9.51 -15.82
N ALA A 46 -6.73 8.69 -16.87
CA ALA A 46 -6.45 7.27 -16.72
C ALA A 46 -5.05 6.99 -16.13
N ARG A 47 -4.02 7.77 -16.52
CA ARG A 47 -2.67 7.68 -15.95
C ARG A 47 -2.68 8.09 -14.48
N GLU A 48 -3.31 9.20 -14.16
CA GLU A 48 -3.43 9.71 -12.78
C GLU A 48 -4.18 8.73 -11.88
N CYS A 49 -5.25 8.10 -12.38
CA CYS A 49 -5.98 7.07 -11.65
C CYS A 49 -5.04 5.89 -11.29
N ARG A 50 -4.25 5.41 -12.24
CA ARG A 50 -3.26 4.34 -11.99
C ARG A 50 -2.17 4.78 -11.02
N ALA A 51 -1.63 5.99 -11.17
CA ALA A 51 -0.61 6.52 -10.28
C ALA A 51 -1.13 6.66 -8.85
N ARG A 52 -2.34 7.19 -8.68
CA ARG A 52 -3.01 7.30 -7.37
C ARG A 52 -3.27 5.95 -6.74
N LYS A 53 -3.73 4.96 -7.52
CA LYS A 53 -3.95 3.59 -7.03
C LYS A 53 -2.64 2.97 -6.56
N LYS A 54 -1.54 3.13 -7.32
CA LYS A 54 -0.21 2.66 -6.92
C LYS A 54 0.25 3.29 -5.62
N LEU A 55 0.17 4.61 -5.50
CA LEU A 55 0.56 5.32 -4.27
C LEU A 55 -0.29 4.89 -3.07
N ARG A 56 -1.60 4.71 -3.26
CA ARG A 56 -2.50 4.24 -2.20
C ARG A 56 -2.09 2.85 -1.70
N TYR A 57 -1.79 1.93 -2.61
CA TYR A 57 -1.39 0.58 -2.24
C TYR A 57 -0.02 0.56 -1.58
N GLN A 58 0.94 1.34 -2.09
CA GLN A 58 2.24 1.47 -1.46
C GLN A 58 2.12 1.96 0.00
N TYR A 59 1.32 3.01 0.25
CA TYR A 59 1.11 3.51 1.61
C TYR A 59 0.45 2.46 2.52
N LEU A 60 -0.53 1.72 2.01
CA LEU A 60 -1.17 0.65 2.78
C LEU A 60 -0.21 -0.51 3.07
N GLU A 61 0.63 -0.89 2.11
CA GLU A 61 1.68 -1.90 2.29
C GLU A 61 2.68 -1.47 3.37
N GLU A 62 3.16 -0.22 3.31
CA GLU A 62 4.07 0.34 4.33
C GLU A 62 3.43 0.33 5.72
N LEU A 63 2.18 0.78 5.86
CA LEU A 63 1.45 0.74 7.14
C LEU A 63 1.32 -0.69 7.71
N VAL A 64 1.01 -1.66 6.86
CA VAL A 64 0.88 -3.06 7.29
C VAL A 64 2.23 -3.61 7.70
N ALA A 65 3.29 -3.38 6.92
CA ALA A 65 4.64 -3.83 7.22
C ALA A 65 5.16 -3.26 8.55
N ASP A 66 4.94 -1.96 8.79
CA ASP A 66 5.33 -1.31 10.05
C ASP A 66 4.56 -1.89 11.24
N ARG A 67 3.26 -2.16 11.07
CA ARG A 67 2.43 -2.78 12.11
C ARG A 67 2.88 -4.20 12.43
N GLU A 68 3.16 -5.00 11.41
CA GLU A 68 3.64 -6.37 11.56
C GLU A 68 5.00 -6.40 12.27
N LYS A 69 5.92 -5.51 11.88
CA LYS A 69 7.22 -5.35 12.54
C LYS A 69 7.06 -5.01 14.03
N ALA A 70 6.19 -4.05 14.36
CA ALA A 70 5.93 -3.68 15.75
C ALA A 70 5.34 -4.85 16.55
N VAL A 71 4.44 -5.65 15.96
CA VAL A 71 3.89 -6.85 16.61
C VAL A 71 4.97 -7.89 16.88
N ILE A 72 5.88 -8.12 15.94
CA ILE A 72 6.99 -9.08 16.12
C ILE A 72 7.92 -8.62 17.25
N GLN A 73 8.27 -7.32 17.29
CA GLN A 73 9.10 -6.75 18.34
C GLN A 73 8.45 -6.92 19.72
N LEU A 74 7.18 -6.54 19.87
CA LEU A 74 6.44 -6.66 21.12
C LEU A 74 6.31 -8.12 21.58
N ARG A 75 6.12 -9.07 20.65
CA ARG A 75 6.12 -10.50 20.99
C ARG A 75 7.46 -10.97 21.52
N GLY A 76 8.57 -10.51 20.91
CA GLY A 76 9.91 -10.79 21.41
C GLY A 76 10.16 -10.20 22.80
N GLU A 77 9.70 -8.97 23.05
CA GLU A 77 9.76 -8.35 24.37
C GLU A 77 8.99 -9.13 25.43
N ILE A 78 7.73 -9.51 25.13
CA ILE A 78 6.91 -10.31 26.05
C ILE A 78 7.59 -11.64 26.38
N GLU A 79 8.17 -12.31 25.38
CA GLU A 79 8.83 -13.59 25.61
C GLU A 79 10.06 -13.44 26.50
N ARG A 80 10.86 -12.39 26.30
CA ARG A 80 11.97 -12.05 27.21
C ARG A 80 11.48 -11.82 28.64
N TYR A 81 10.40 -11.06 28.84
CA TYR A 81 9.87 -10.80 30.17
C TYR A 81 9.35 -12.05 30.87
N LYS A 82 8.79 -13.02 30.14
CA LYS A 82 8.41 -14.31 30.74
C LYS A 82 9.63 -15.08 31.25
N ILE A 83 10.68 -15.16 30.44
CA ILE A 83 11.94 -15.83 30.84
C ILE A 83 12.50 -15.15 32.10
N TRP A 84 12.50 -13.82 32.14
CA TRP A 84 12.96 -13.09 33.31
C TRP A 84 12.08 -13.34 34.54
N ALA A 85 10.75 -13.40 34.37
CA ALA A 85 9.85 -13.73 35.46
C ALA A 85 10.15 -15.13 36.03
N ASP A 86 10.36 -16.13 35.16
CA ASP A 86 10.72 -17.49 35.57
C ASP A 86 12.09 -17.54 36.28
N GLU A 87 13.06 -16.75 35.86
CA GLU A 87 14.37 -16.64 36.53
C GLU A 87 14.25 -15.99 37.91
N ILE A 88 13.50 -14.90 38.00
CA ILE A 88 13.25 -14.16 39.25
C ILE A 88 12.52 -15.05 40.25
N ASP A 89 11.52 -15.80 39.80
CA ASP A 89 10.80 -16.78 40.62
C ASP A 89 11.73 -17.90 41.14
N GLN A 90 12.81 -18.19 40.41
CA GLN A 90 13.88 -19.12 40.83
C GLN A 90 14.99 -18.43 41.65
N GLY A 91 14.81 -17.16 42.02
CA GLY A 91 15.77 -16.38 42.80
C GLY A 91 17.00 -15.90 42.02
N ARG A 92 16.98 -15.99 40.69
CA ARG A 92 18.04 -15.48 39.81
C ARG A 92 17.59 -14.15 39.20
N PHE A 93 18.47 -13.16 39.20
CA PHE A 93 18.18 -11.87 38.59
C PHE A 93 18.91 -11.75 37.24
N PRO A 94 18.19 -11.64 36.11
CA PRO A 94 18.82 -11.54 34.80
C PRO A 94 19.69 -10.28 34.70
N GLU A 95 20.90 -10.40 34.15
CA GLU A 95 21.85 -9.29 34.03
C GLU A 95 21.34 -8.19 33.08
N GLU A 96 20.70 -8.59 31.98
CA GLU A 96 20.02 -7.70 31.04
C GLU A 96 18.89 -6.89 31.72
N ALA A 97 18.20 -7.47 32.71
CA ALA A 97 17.18 -6.74 33.47
C ALA A 97 17.81 -5.65 34.34
N SER A 98 19.00 -5.90 34.90
CA SER A 98 19.77 -4.92 35.68
C SER A 98 20.21 -3.74 34.82
N GLU A 99 20.68 -4.01 33.59
CA GLU A 99 21.06 -2.97 32.64
C GLU A 99 19.88 -2.07 32.26
N ILE A 100 18.73 -2.66 31.97
CA ILE A 100 17.51 -1.89 31.67
C ILE A 100 17.08 -1.04 32.86
N LEU A 101 17.12 -1.58 34.08
CA LEU A 101 16.76 -0.82 35.28
C LEU A 101 17.75 0.32 35.59
N LYS A 102 19.02 0.16 35.24
CA LYS A 102 20.02 1.24 35.28
C LYS A 102 19.71 2.32 34.25
N GLU A 103 19.33 1.94 33.02
CA GLU A 103 18.92 2.87 31.97
C GLU A 103 17.68 3.69 32.37
N PHE A 104 16.70 3.06 33.02
CA PHE A 104 15.53 3.74 33.58
C PHE A 104 15.82 4.52 34.88
N GLY A 105 17.04 4.48 35.41
CA GLY A 105 17.44 5.19 36.62
C GLY A 105 16.79 4.66 37.91
N ILE A 106 16.28 3.44 37.89
CA ILE A 106 15.62 2.78 39.03
C ILE A 106 16.68 2.20 39.99
N ILE A 107 17.83 1.79 39.46
CA ILE A 107 18.98 1.28 40.23
C ILE A 107 20.16 2.24 40.05
N LYS A 108 20.78 2.68 41.17
CA LYS A 108 22.01 3.48 41.11
C LYS A 108 23.18 2.60 40.65
N PRO A 109 24.09 3.09 39.78
CA PRO A 109 25.36 2.42 39.57
C PRO A 109 26.12 2.39 40.90
N GLU A 110 26.63 1.22 41.29
CA GLU A 110 27.61 1.11 42.39
C GLU A 110 28.92 1.82 42.04
#